data_AF-A0A964W8V5-F1
#
_entry.id   AF-A0A964W8V5-F1
#
_cell.length_a   1.000
_cell.length_b   1.000
_cell.length_c   1.000
_cell.angle_alpha   90.00
_cell.angle_beta   90.00
_cell.angle_gamma   90.00
#
_symmetry.space_group_name_H-M   'P 1'
#
loop_
_entity.id
_entity.type
_entity.pdbx_description
1 polymer ?
#
loop_
_entity_poly.entity_id
_entity_poly.type
_entity_poly.pdbx_seq_one_letter_code
_entity_poly.pdbx_strand_id
1 'polypeptide(L)'
;MENDKIKEAIDFADKIKNASQFNVFNERFRREGFGVELTFSGYNDLILTIMDIMKVCMAALEAEEDILPSSMAVSHTNISCVLGIAYQLIPMEESIILDECYALHQKLKQSKLE
;
A
#
# COMPACT_ATOMS: atom_id res chain seq x y z
N MET A 1 6.55 31.49 16.83
CA MET A 1 5.28 30.90 16.33
C MET A 1 5.43 30.32 14.93
N GLU A 2 5.81 31.09 13.90
CA GLU A 2 5.98 30.55 12.53
C GLU A 2 7.23 29.66 12.40
N ASN A 3 8.36 30.08 12.97
CA ASN A 3 9.58 29.27 13.05
C ASN A 3 9.43 27.99 13.90
N ASP A 4 8.54 28.00 14.91
CA ASP A 4 8.31 26.81 15.74
C ASP A 4 7.52 25.74 14.98
N LYS A 5 6.51 26.16 14.20
CA LYS A 5 5.74 25.26 13.32
C LYS A 5 6.60 24.68 12.20
N ILE A 6 7.50 25.48 11.63
CA ILE A 6 8.45 25.02 10.61
C ILE A 6 9.39 23.98 11.22
N LYS A 7 9.86 24.21 12.45
CA LYS A 7 10.72 23.26 13.17
C LYS A 7 10.00 21.96 13.51
N GLU A 8 8.75 22.01 13.97
CA GLU A 8 7.92 20.81 14.20
C GLU A 8 7.66 20.02 12.91
N ALA A 9 7.42 20.70 11.79
CA ALA A 9 7.23 20.05 10.50
C ALA A 9 8.50 19.35 10.01
N ILE A 10 9.67 19.96 10.22
CA ILE A 10 10.97 19.36 9.88
C ILE A 10 11.26 18.15 10.78
N ASP A 11 11.04 18.27 12.09
CA ASP A 11 11.24 17.16 13.03
C ASP A 11 10.29 15.98 12.73
N PHE A 12 9.06 16.27 12.30
CA PHE A 12 8.11 15.25 11.86
C PHE A 12 8.54 14.59 10.55
N ALA A 13 9.01 15.37 9.57
CA ALA A 13 9.52 14.87 8.30
C ALA A 13 10.75 13.96 8.48
N ASP A 14 11.66 14.33 9.39
CA ASP A 14 12.83 13.50 9.73
C ASP A 14 12.42 12.23 10.48
N LYS A 15 11.39 12.28 11.32
CA LYS A 15 10.82 11.07 11.93
C LYS A 15 10.19 10.15 10.89
N ILE A 16 9.49 10.68 9.88
CA ILE A 16 8.93 9.88 8.77
C ILE A 16 10.04 9.27 7.92
N LYS A 17 11.09 10.05 7.58
CA LYS A 17 12.22 9.53 6.78
C LYS A 17 12.93 8.34 7.42
N ASN A 18 12.98 8.33 8.75
CA ASN A 18 13.65 7.28 9.52
C ASN A 18 12.66 6.25 10.08
N ALA A 19 11.36 6.42 9.83
CA ALA A 19 10.34 5.48 10.25
C ALA A 19 10.42 4.25 9.33
N SER A 20 10.82 3.12 9.90
CA SER A 20 10.77 1.81 9.25
C SER A 20 9.36 1.25 9.15
N GLN A 21 8.36 1.99 9.64
CA GLN A 21 6.97 1.57 9.77
C GLN A 21 6.06 2.10 8.64
N PHE A 22 6.61 2.84 7.67
CA PHE A 22 5.88 3.21 6.46
C PHE A 22 6.45 2.44 5.28
N ASN A 23 5.58 1.89 4.45
CA ASN A 23 6.01 1.16 3.27
C ASN A 23 6.65 2.13 2.28
N VAL A 24 7.98 2.15 2.25
CA VAL A 24 8.74 2.74 1.15
C VAL A 24 8.87 1.65 0.09
N PHE A 25 8.37 1.93 -1.12
CA PHE A 25 8.48 1.02 -2.25
C PHE A 25 9.92 0.52 -2.38
N ASN A 26 10.10 -0.80 -2.26
CA ASN A 26 11.41 -1.40 -2.48
C ASN A 26 11.75 -1.34 -3.97
N GLU A 27 12.79 -0.57 -4.33
CA GLU A 27 13.37 -0.57 -5.67
C GLU A 27 13.95 -1.96 -5.97
N ARG A 28 13.11 -2.87 -6.48
CA ARG A 28 13.60 -4.13 -7.06
C ARG A 28 14.20 -3.82 -8.43
N PHE A 29 15.52 -3.66 -8.41
CA PHE A 29 16.43 -3.54 -9.55
C PHE A 29 15.96 -4.24 -10.85
N ARG A 30 15.69 -3.42 -11.86
CA ARG A 30 16.25 -3.63 -13.21
C ARG A 30 16.75 -2.28 -13.72
N ARG A 31 18.04 -2.24 -14.12
CA ARG A 31 18.71 -1.04 -14.67
C ARG A 31 18.17 -0.62 -16.05
N GLU A 32 17.21 -1.35 -16.60
CA GLU A 32 16.57 -1.10 -17.89
C GLU A 32 15.06 -1.28 -17.71
N GLY A 33 14.35 -0.20 -17.40
CA GLY A 33 12.90 -0.22 -17.22
C GLY A 33 12.33 1.20 -17.21
N PHE A 34 11.10 1.34 -17.68
CA PHE A 34 10.34 2.58 -17.54
C PHE A 34 9.72 2.60 -16.14
N GLY A 35 10.06 3.62 -15.34
CA GLY A 35 9.44 3.86 -14.05
C GLY A 35 8.09 4.55 -14.22
N VAL A 36 7.07 4.10 -13.50
CA VAL A 36 5.78 4.78 -13.38
C VAL A 36 5.58 5.14 -11.92
N GLU A 37 5.36 6.41 -11.63
CA GLU A 37 5.03 6.88 -10.30
C GLU A 37 3.54 6.65 -10.04
N LEU A 38 3.22 6.01 -8.91
CA LEU A 38 1.85 5.86 -8.42
C LEU A 38 1.67 6.80 -7.22
N THR A 39 0.70 7.70 -7.33
CA THR A 39 0.37 8.64 -6.26
C THR A 39 -1.07 8.38 -5.79
N PHE A 40 -1.26 8.41 -4.48
CA PHE A 40 -2.56 8.16 -3.85
C PHE A 40 -2.91 9.34 -2.96
N SER A 41 -4.18 9.71 -2.95
CA SER A 41 -4.68 10.80 -2.11
C SER A 41 -4.70 10.44 -0.61
N GLY A 42 -4.69 9.14 -0.28
CA GLY A 42 -4.58 8.61 1.08
C GLY A 42 -4.74 7.10 1.15
N TYR A 43 -4.69 6.52 2.36
CA TYR A 43 -4.75 5.06 2.55
C TYR A 43 -6.05 4.42 2.07
N ASN A 44 -7.18 5.12 2.13
CA ASN A 44 -8.43 4.59 1.58
C ASN A 44 -8.35 4.42 0.05
N ASP A 45 -7.82 5.42 -0.65
CA ASP A 45 -7.60 5.41 -2.10
C ASP A 45 -6.59 4.32 -2.52
N LEU A 46 -5.53 4.16 -1.73
CA LEU A 46 -4.57 3.06 -1.86
C LEU A 46 -5.27 1.68 -1.72
N ILE A 47 -6.05 1.47 -0.66
CA ILE A 47 -6.76 0.21 -0.40
C ILE A 47 -7.77 -0.10 -1.51
N LEU A 48 -8.53 0.91 -1.97
CA LEU A 48 -9.44 0.76 -3.11
C LEU A 48 -8.68 0.32 -4.36
N THR A 49 -7.52 0.94 -4.64
CA THR A 49 -6.69 0.56 -5.77
C THR A 49 -6.18 -0.88 -5.66
N ILE A 50 -5.69 -1.30 -4.49
CA ILE A 50 -5.28 -2.69 -4.25
C ILE A 50 -6.44 -3.65 -4.52
N MET A 51 -7.63 -3.34 -4.02
CA MET A 51 -8.82 -4.16 -4.24
C MET A 51 -9.18 -4.27 -5.72
N ASP A 52 -9.10 -3.17 -6.47
CA ASP A 52 -9.43 -3.17 -7.89
C ASP A 52 -8.39 -3.96 -8.71
N ILE A 53 -7.10 -3.87 -8.37
CA ILE A 53 -6.06 -4.72 -8.96
C ILE A 53 -6.39 -6.20 -8.70
N MET A 54 -6.70 -6.57 -7.46
CA MET A 54 -7.04 -7.96 -7.12
C MET A 54 -8.27 -8.45 -7.89
N LYS A 55 -9.34 -7.64 -7.98
CA LYS A 55 -10.56 -8.00 -8.72
C LYS A 55 -10.27 -8.27 -10.19
N VAL A 56 -9.49 -7.41 -10.83
CA VAL A 56 -9.11 -7.58 -12.24
C VAL A 56 -8.30 -8.87 -12.43
N CYS A 57 -7.34 -9.14 -11.55
CA CYS A 57 -6.56 -10.37 -11.60
C CYS A 57 -7.42 -11.63 -11.37
N MET A 58 -8.37 -11.60 -10.44
CA MET A 58 -9.30 -12.71 -10.20
C MET A 58 -10.18 -12.96 -11.43
N ALA A 59 -10.80 -11.91 -11.99
CA ALA A 59 -11.61 -12.02 -13.20
C ALA A 59 -10.82 -12.54 -14.40
N ALA A 60 -9.55 -12.13 -14.53
CA ALA A 60 -8.66 -12.63 -15.57
C ALA A 60 -8.37 -14.14 -15.40
N LEU A 61 -8.10 -14.59 -14.18
CA LEU A 61 -7.87 -16.02 -13.89
C LEU A 61 -9.12 -16.87 -14.12
N GLU A 62 -10.30 -16.38 -13.73
CA GLU A 62 -11.58 -17.06 -13.96
C GLU A 62 -11.91 -17.18 -15.46
N ALA A 63 -11.61 -16.13 -16.25
CA ALA A 63 -11.84 -16.16 -17.69
C ALA A 63 -10.92 -17.12 -18.47
N GLU A 64 -9.76 -17.49 -17.92
CA GLU A 64 -8.87 -18.50 -18.50
C GLU A 64 -9.44 -19.93 -18.38
N GLU A 65 -10.31 -20.22 -17.42
CA GLU A 65 -10.96 -21.54 -17.31
C GLU A 65 -11.91 -21.83 -18.47
N ASP A 66 -12.52 -20.80 -19.06
CA ASP A 66 -13.48 -20.94 -20.16
C ASP A 66 -12.84 -20.92 -21.55
N ILE A 67 -11.59 -20.46 -21.65
CA ILE A 67 -10.90 -20.29 -22.93
C ILE A 67 -9.39 -20.38 -22.70
N LEU A 68 -8.68 -21.43 -23.19
CA LEU A 68 -7.84 -21.30 -24.40
C LEU A 68 -6.78 -22.42 -24.62
N PRO A 69 -6.37 -22.58 -25.89
CA PRO A 69 -5.09 -23.15 -26.35
C PRO A 69 -3.83 -22.48 -25.79
N SER A 70 -2.70 -23.20 -25.95
CA SER A 70 -1.30 -22.96 -25.51
C SER A 70 -0.67 -21.53 -25.50
N SER A 71 -1.32 -20.46 -25.95
CA SER A 71 -0.79 -19.07 -25.90
C SER A 71 -0.86 -18.40 -24.52
N MET A 72 -1.50 -19.03 -23.53
CA MET A 72 -1.80 -18.45 -22.20
C MET A 72 -0.68 -18.54 -21.14
N ALA A 73 0.43 -19.24 -21.39
CA ALA A 73 1.54 -19.26 -20.42
C ALA A 73 2.10 -17.85 -20.11
N VAL A 74 1.99 -16.92 -21.07
CA VAL A 74 2.37 -15.51 -20.91
C VAL A 74 1.34 -14.74 -20.05
N SER A 75 0.07 -15.17 -20.05
CA SER A 75 -1.04 -14.51 -19.32
C SER A 75 -0.94 -14.72 -17.81
N HIS A 76 -0.71 -15.96 -17.34
CA HIS A 76 -0.47 -16.23 -15.91
C HIS A 76 0.74 -15.46 -15.35
N THR A 77 1.83 -15.35 -16.14
CA THR A 77 3.02 -14.60 -15.72
C THR A 77 2.69 -13.12 -15.55
N ASN A 78 1.93 -12.53 -16.48
CA ASN A 78 1.50 -11.14 -16.37
C ASN A 78 0.57 -10.91 -15.17
N ILE A 79 -0.40 -11.80 -14.94
CA ILE A 79 -1.29 -11.74 -13.77
C ILE A 79 -0.47 -11.81 -12.47
N SER A 80 0.51 -12.72 -12.40
CA SER A 80 1.41 -12.84 -11.24
C SER A 80 2.23 -11.56 -11.02
N CYS A 81 2.75 -10.93 -12.08
CA CYS A 81 3.45 -9.66 -11.97
C CYS A 81 2.56 -8.53 -11.42
N VAL A 82 1.32 -8.43 -11.90
CA VAL A 82 0.36 -7.41 -11.44
C VAL A 82 -0.06 -7.66 -9.98
N LEU A 83 -0.30 -8.91 -9.60
CA LEU A 83 -0.52 -9.27 -8.19
C LEU A 83 0.71 -8.95 -7.31
N GLY A 84 1.92 -9.07 -7.85
CA GLY A 84 3.14 -8.62 -7.18
C GLY A 84 3.14 -7.12 -6.86
N ILE A 85 2.59 -6.29 -7.74
CA ILE A 85 2.41 -4.84 -7.49
C ILE A 85 1.39 -4.63 -6.37
N ALA A 86 0.24 -5.31 -6.41
CA ALA A 86 -0.77 -5.23 -5.36
C ALA A 86 -0.19 -5.62 -3.99
N TYR A 87 0.62 -6.69 -3.94
CA TYR A 87 1.28 -7.13 -2.70
C TYR A 87 2.25 -6.07 -2.14
N GLN A 88 3.02 -5.41 -3.01
CA GLN A 88 3.93 -4.34 -2.60
C GLN A 88 3.22 -3.08 -2.10
N LEU A 89 1.98 -2.85 -2.54
CA LEU A 89 1.17 -1.71 -2.13
C LEU A 89 0.49 -1.91 -0.76
N ILE A 90 0.44 -3.13 -0.22
CA ILE A 90 -0.25 -3.41 1.05
C ILE A 90 0.45 -2.66 2.20
N PRO A 91 -0.24 -1.74 2.89
CA PRO A 91 0.34 -0.93 3.95
C PRO A 91 0.34 -1.69 5.29
N MET A 92 1.14 -2.76 5.38
CA MET A 92 1.10 -3.70 6.51
C MET A 92 1.49 -3.03 7.82
N GLU A 93 2.63 -2.35 7.85
CA GLU A 93 3.15 -1.66 9.03
C GLU A 93 2.22 -0.53 9.46
N GLU A 94 1.64 0.20 8.51
CA GLU A 94 0.68 1.26 8.83
C GLU A 94 -0.64 0.71 9.36
N SER A 95 -1.06 -0.47 8.89
CA SER A 95 -2.25 -1.13 9.44
C SER A 95 -2.07 -1.49 10.93
N ILE A 96 -0.86 -1.90 11.33
CA ILE A 96 -0.52 -2.16 12.75
C ILE A 96 -0.64 -0.86 13.57
N ILE A 97 -0.11 0.25 13.05
CA ILE A 97 -0.20 1.55 13.73
C ILE A 97 -1.67 1.98 13.88
N LEU A 98 -2.49 1.81 12.84
CA LEU A 98 -3.91 2.16 12.89
C LEU A 98 -4.66 1.35 13.96
N ASP A 99 -4.34 0.06 14.10
CA ASP A 99 -4.89 -0.80 15.14
C ASP A 99 -4.47 -0.35 16.55
N GLU A 100 -3.19 0.01 16.73
CA GLU A 100 -2.68 0.56 18.00
C GLU A 100 -3.36 1.88 18.37
N CYS A 101 -3.51 2.79 17.40
CA CYS A 101 -4.23 4.06 17.57
C CYS A 101 -5.69 3.82 17.98
N TYR A 102 -6.37 2.87 17.33
CA TYR A 102 -7.74 2.51 17.66
C TYR A 102 -7.84 1.94 19.09
N ALA A 103 -6.93 1.05 19.48
CA ALA A 103 -6.89 0.51 20.84
C ALA A 103 -6.66 1.60 21.90
N LEU A 104 -5.77 2.55 21.63
CA LEU A 104 -5.53 3.70 22.51
C LEU A 104 -6.76 4.60 22.62
N HIS A 105 -7.43 4.89 21.50
CA HIS A 105 -8.67 5.67 21.48
C HIS A 105 -9.74 5.05 22.38
N GLN A 106 -9.92 3.73 22.31
CA GLN A 106 -10.91 3.03 23.15
C GLN A 106 -10.60 3.16 24.64
N LYS A 107 -9.32 2.99 25.04
CA LYS A 107 -8.89 3.17 26.44
C LYS A 107 -9.18 4.58 26.95
N LEU A 108 -8.83 5.60 26.15
CA LEU A 108 -9.06 7.00 26.51
C LEU A 108 -10.54 7.37 26.59
N LYS A 109 -11.38 6.72 25.77
CA LYS A 109 -12.83 6.90 25.82
C LYS A 109 -13.39 6.35 27.14
N GLN A 110 -12.93 5.17 27.57
CA GLN A 110 -13.34 4.54 28.84
C GLN A 110 -12.88 5.36 30.06
N SER A 111 -11.65 5.86 30.07
CA SER A 111 -11.12 6.67 31.18
C SER A 111 -11.76 8.06 31.32
N LYS A 112 -12.50 8.54 30.31
CA LYS A 112 -13.26 9.80 30.36
C LYS A 112 -14.71 9.60 30.85
N LEU A 113 -15.15 8.35 30.96
CA LEU A 113 -16.48 7.97 31.45
C LEU A 113 -16.48 7.61 32.94
N GLU A 114 -15.31 7.36 33.53
CA GLU A 114 -15.05 7.22 34.97
C GLU A 114 -14.70 8.58 35.61
#